data_AF-A0A0Q4ISH1-F1
#
_entry.id   AF-A0A0Q4ISH1-F1
#
_cell.length_a   1.000
_cell.length_b   1.000
_cell.length_c   1.000
_cell.angle_alpha   90.00
_cell.angle_beta   90.00
_cell.angle_gamma   90.00
#
_symmetry.space_group_name_H-M   'P 1'
#
loop_
_entity.id
_entity.type
_entity.pdbx_description
1 polymer ?
#
loop_
_entity_poly.entity_id
_entity_poly.type
_entity_poly.pdbx_seq_one_letter_code
_entity_poly.pdbx_strand_id
1 'polypeptide(L)'
;MTTGADHGEIAEAGSPVQVPADPVDGVLPLRWMTGIVAGSTLFLALFNAPAIGEWFDELPPSPATEPLRAPIAAWVATTGRLGLDTPRTAVRRRWEAARAARFGGEHPGGAE
;
A
#
# COMPACT_ATOMS: atom_id res chain seq x y z
N MET A 1 -42.98 -28.43 -40.38
CA MET A 1 -43.13 -27.55 -39.21
C MET A 1 -41.77 -27.41 -38.56
N THR A 2 -41.21 -26.22 -38.62
CA THR A 2 -39.92 -25.86 -38.03
C THR A 2 -40.19 -25.33 -36.62
N THR A 3 -39.69 -26.02 -35.60
CA THR A 3 -39.55 -25.49 -34.24
C THR A 3 -38.09 -25.74 -33.93
N GLY A 4 -37.20 -24.76 -34.13
CA GLY A 4 -37.08 -23.59 -33.28
C GLY A 4 -35.76 -23.79 -32.53
N ALA A 5 -34.66 -23.40 -33.16
CA ALA A 5 -33.39 -23.29 -32.47
C ALA A 5 -33.50 -22.11 -31.51
N ASP A 6 -33.51 -22.36 -30.21
CA ASP A 6 -33.39 -21.30 -29.22
C ASP A 6 -32.29 -21.65 -28.21
N HIS A 7 -31.21 -20.88 -28.35
CA HIS A 7 -30.16 -20.61 -27.38
C HIS A 7 -29.23 -21.77 -27.01
N GLY A 8 -27.94 -21.56 -27.31
CA GLY A 8 -26.86 -22.45 -26.94
C GLY A 8 -26.76 -22.62 -25.44
N GLU A 9 -27.43 -23.65 -24.95
CA GLU A 9 -27.11 -24.28 -23.68
C GLU A 9 -25.74 -24.93 -23.87
N ILE A 10 -24.68 -24.23 -23.45
CA ILE A 10 -23.44 -24.91 -23.12
C ILE A 10 -23.84 -25.82 -21.97
N ALA A 11 -24.20 -27.08 -22.28
CA ALA A 11 -24.22 -28.12 -21.28
C ALA A 11 -22.82 -28.09 -20.66
N GLU A 12 -22.70 -27.56 -19.44
CA GLU A 12 -21.54 -27.85 -18.62
C GLU A 12 -21.50 -29.36 -18.50
N ALA A 13 -20.73 -30.01 -19.37
CA ALA A 13 -20.36 -31.40 -19.22
C ALA A 13 -19.62 -31.44 -17.89
N GLY A 14 -20.35 -31.76 -16.82
CA GLY A 14 -19.81 -31.85 -15.47
C GLY A 14 -18.54 -32.68 -15.52
N SER A 15 -17.47 -32.14 -14.93
CA SER A 15 -16.16 -32.79 -14.95
C SER A 15 -16.30 -34.27 -14.51
N PRO A 16 -15.76 -35.24 -15.28
CA PRO A 16 -15.77 -36.64 -14.88
C PRO A 16 -14.94 -36.88 -13.61
N VAL A 17 -14.11 -35.90 -13.23
CA VAL A 17 -13.36 -35.91 -11.98
C VAL A 17 -14.27 -35.44 -10.86
N GLN A 18 -14.74 -36.40 -10.06
CA GLN A 18 -15.38 -36.13 -8.77
C GLN A 18 -14.30 -35.65 -7.79
N VAL A 19 -14.10 -34.35 -7.70
CA VAL A 19 -13.25 -33.75 -6.66
C VAL A 19 -14.08 -33.73 -5.38
N PRO A 20 -13.61 -34.31 -4.26
CA PRO A 20 -14.28 -34.12 -2.98
C PRO A 20 -14.42 -32.61 -2.74
N ALA A 21 -15.61 -32.16 -2.36
CA ALA A 21 -15.78 -30.76 -2.00
C ALA A 21 -14.77 -30.44 -0.91
N ASP A 22 -13.84 -29.51 -1.21
CA ASP A 22 -12.96 -29.00 -0.17
C ASP A 22 -13.86 -28.48 0.95
N PRO A 23 -13.55 -28.79 2.23
CA PRO A 23 -14.29 -28.21 3.33
C PRO A 23 -14.28 -26.70 3.14
N VAL A 24 -15.47 -26.09 3.08
CA VAL A 24 -15.58 -24.63 3.00
C VAL A 24 -14.82 -24.08 4.19
N ASP A 25 -13.69 -23.45 3.91
CA ASP A 25 -12.80 -22.91 4.92
C ASP A 25 -13.65 -22.00 5.82
N GLY A 26 -13.80 -22.33 7.11
CA GLY A 26 -14.67 -21.61 8.05
C GLY A 26 -14.22 -20.16 8.34
N VAL A 27 -13.21 -19.71 7.62
CA VAL A 27 -12.66 -18.37 7.66
C VAL A 27 -13.64 -17.44 6.96
N LEU A 28 -14.33 -16.59 7.72
CA LEU A 28 -15.13 -15.49 7.19
C LEU A 28 -14.25 -14.62 6.27
N PRO A 29 -14.34 -14.72 4.93
CA PRO A 29 -13.30 -14.19 4.04
C PRO A 29 -13.18 -12.67 4.12
N LEU A 30 -14.32 -11.99 4.30
CA LEU A 30 -14.38 -10.55 4.50
C LEU A 30 -13.70 -10.11 5.79
N ARG A 31 -13.84 -10.88 6.87
CA ARG A 31 -13.21 -10.55 8.16
C ARG A 31 -11.70 -10.68 8.08
N TRP A 32 -11.22 -11.73 7.40
CA TRP A 32 -9.79 -11.95 7.17
C TRP A 32 -9.18 -10.83 6.30
N MET A 33 -9.82 -10.54 5.17
CA MET A 33 -9.41 -9.45 4.28
C MET A 33 -9.40 -8.10 5.01
N THR A 34 -10.46 -7.78 5.76
CA THR A 34 -10.54 -6.55 6.55
C THR A 34 -9.41 -6.47 7.57
N GLY A 35 -9.09 -7.58 8.24
CA GLY A 35 -7.97 -7.64 9.18
C GLY A 35 -6.62 -7.32 8.51
N ILE A 36 -6.37 -7.88 7.33
CA ILE A 36 -5.16 -7.59 6.56
C ILE A 36 -5.10 -6.13 6.13
N VAL A 37 -6.19 -5.61 5.57
CA VAL A 37 -6.26 -4.22 5.10
C VAL A 37 -6.06 -3.26 6.27
N ALA A 38 -6.78 -3.45 7.38
CA ALA A 38 -6.66 -2.60 8.56
C ALA A 38 -5.26 -2.67 9.17
N GLY A 39 -4.70 -3.88 9.33
CA GLY A 39 -3.34 -4.06 9.84
C GLY A 39 -2.28 -3.42 8.95
N SER A 40 -2.39 -3.59 7.64
CA SER A 40 -1.47 -2.98 6.66
C SER A 40 -1.59 -1.46 6.64
N THR A 41 -2.82 -0.94 6.74
CA THR A 41 -3.08 0.50 6.79
C THR A 41 -2.48 1.13 8.05
N LEU A 42 -2.66 0.48 9.20
CA LEU A 42 -2.07 0.93 10.46
C LEU A 42 -0.54 0.89 10.42
N PHE A 43 0.02 -0.19 9.87
CA PHE A 43 1.46 -0.32 9.67
C PHE A 43 1.99 0.82 8.79
N LEU A 44 1.36 1.09 7.65
CA LEU A 44 1.74 2.20 6.78
C LEU A 44 1.60 3.55 7.48
N ALA A 45 0.50 3.80 8.20
CA ALA A 45 0.30 5.06 8.92
C ALA A 45 1.43 5.35 9.93
N LEU A 46 1.90 4.31 10.63
CA LEU A 46 2.93 4.38 11.66
C LEU A 46 4.35 4.53 11.08
N PHE A 47 4.73 3.65 10.16
CA PHE A 47 6.11 3.58 9.64
C PHE A 47 6.36 4.49 8.43
N ASN A 48 5.29 5.05 7.84
CA ASN A 48 5.35 5.94 6.68
C ASN A 48 4.92 7.39 6.99
N ALA A 49 4.87 7.76 8.27
CA ALA A 49 4.42 9.10 8.68
C ALA A 49 5.20 10.26 8.01
N PRO A 50 6.55 10.23 7.89
CA PRO A 50 7.27 11.32 7.21
C PRO A 50 6.84 11.53 5.76
N ALA A 51 6.58 10.46 5.01
CA ALA A 51 6.12 10.58 3.63
C ALA A 51 4.70 11.15 3.54
N ILE A 52 3.84 10.86 4.51
CA ILE A 52 2.50 11.48 4.61
C ILE A 52 2.64 12.98 4.86
N GLY A 53 3.57 13.38 5.75
CA GLY A 53 3.87 14.79 6.01
C GLY A 53 4.38 15.53 4.76
N GLU A 54 5.40 14.97 4.11
CA GLU A 54 5.98 15.50 2.86
C GLU A 54 4.91 15.67 1.77
N TRP A 55 4.10 14.62 1.53
CA TRP A 55 2.98 14.69 0.59
C TRP A 55 1.94 15.74 0.97
N PHE A 56 1.62 15.86 2.27
CA PHE A 56 0.64 16.82 2.75
C PHE A 56 1.11 18.27 2.56
N ASP A 57 2.41 18.52 2.73
CA ASP A 57 3.02 19.83 2.50
C ASP A 57 3.03 20.24 1.01
N GLU A 58 2.97 19.27 0.09
CA GLU A 58 2.81 19.52 -1.36
C GLU A 58 1.37 19.89 -1.75
N LEU A 59 0.37 19.64 -0.88
CA LEU A 59 -1.02 19.95 -1.19
C LEU A 59 -1.26 21.47 -1.17
N PRO A 60 -2.05 22.02 -2.12
CA PRO A 60 -2.42 23.42 -2.09
C PRO A 60 -3.20 23.74 -0.80
N PRO A 61 -2.95 24.89 -0.15
CA PRO A 61 -3.72 25.33 1.00
C PRO A 61 -5.20 25.44 0.63
N SER A 62 -6.06 24.85 1.44
CA SER A 62 -7.51 24.83 1.23
C SER A 62 -8.24 24.76 2.56
N PRO A 63 -9.54 25.12 2.61
CA PRO A 63 -10.35 24.95 3.82
C PRO A 63 -10.39 23.51 4.37
N ALA A 64 -10.11 22.50 3.53
CA ALA A 64 -10.04 21.10 3.92
C ALA A 64 -8.67 20.68 4.48
N THR A 65 -7.58 21.26 3.98
CA THR A 65 -6.22 20.91 4.39
C THR A 65 -5.77 21.72 5.60
N GLU A 66 -6.16 23.00 5.72
CA GLU A 66 -5.67 23.84 6.81
C GLU A 66 -5.96 23.29 8.23
N PRO A 67 -7.15 22.73 8.52
CA PRO A 67 -7.41 22.11 9.83
C PRO A 67 -6.57 20.86 10.12
N LEU A 68 -6.08 20.19 9.08
CA LEU A 68 -5.31 18.94 9.19
C LEU A 68 -3.81 19.17 9.34
N ARG A 69 -3.31 20.39 9.04
CA ARG A 69 -1.88 20.72 9.10
C ARG A 69 -1.27 20.43 10.47
N ALA A 70 -1.88 20.97 11.54
CA ALA A 70 -1.38 20.76 12.90
C ALA A 70 -1.49 19.29 13.37
N PRO A 71 -2.63 18.57 13.16
CA PRO A 71 -2.72 17.15 13.43
C PRO A 71 -1.66 16.30 12.71
N ILE A 72 -1.41 16.55 11.44
CA ILE A 72 -0.42 15.80 10.65
C ILE A 72 1.00 16.09 11.15
N ALA A 73 1.34 17.36 11.40
CA ALA A 73 2.64 17.70 11.99
C ALA A 73 2.84 17.02 13.36
N ALA A 74 1.82 17.01 14.21
CA ALA A 74 1.87 16.33 15.51
C ALA A 74 2.01 14.81 15.38
N TRP A 75 1.36 14.21 14.38
CA TRP A 75 1.48 12.79 14.06
C TRP A 75 2.90 12.42 13.64
N VAL A 76 3.48 13.16 12.70
CA VAL A 76 4.86 12.98 12.23
C VAL A 76 5.85 13.13 13.39
N ALA A 77 5.68 14.17 14.23
CA ALA A 77 6.53 14.37 15.39
C ALA A 77 6.41 13.21 16.41
N THR A 78 5.20 12.70 16.62
CA THR A 78 4.95 11.62 17.59
C THR A 78 5.55 10.30 17.14
N THR A 79 5.33 9.92 15.88
CA THR A 79 5.91 8.70 15.30
C THR A 79 7.44 8.78 15.23
N GLY A 80 8.01 9.95 14.95
CA GLY A 80 9.44 10.20 15.02
C GLY A 80 10.01 10.06 16.45
N ARG A 81 9.34 10.59 17.47
CA ARG A 81 9.76 10.39 18.88
C ARG A 81 9.74 8.92 19.31
N LEU A 82 8.84 8.13 18.73
CA LEU A 82 8.76 6.68 18.95
C LEU A 82 9.80 5.89 18.13
N GLY A 83 10.56 6.56 17.26
CA GLY A 83 11.57 5.93 16.40
C GLY A 83 10.96 5.06 15.30
N LEU A 84 9.68 5.24 14.95
CA LEU A 84 8.99 4.43 13.94
C LEU A 84 9.47 4.74 12.52
N ASP A 85 10.21 5.83 12.33
CA ASP A 85 10.89 6.18 11.09
C ASP A 85 12.29 5.53 10.96
N THR A 86 12.84 4.94 12.04
CA THR A 86 14.17 4.33 12.08
C THR A 86 14.43 3.31 10.95
N PRO A 87 13.49 2.38 10.63
CA PRO A 87 13.72 1.43 9.55
C PRO A 87 13.90 2.14 8.19
N ARG A 88 13.06 3.13 7.90
CA ARG A 88 13.13 3.93 6.67
C ARG A 88 14.45 4.70 6.60
N THR A 89 14.85 5.37 7.68
CA THR A 89 16.10 6.14 7.73
C THR A 89 17.32 5.25 7.56
N ALA A 90 17.32 4.04 8.13
CA ALA A 90 18.38 3.06 7.94
C ALA A 90 18.52 2.64 6.46
N VAL A 91 17.39 2.34 5.80
CA VAL A 91 17.38 2.01 4.36
C VAL A 91 17.89 3.19 3.53
N ARG A 92 17.40 4.41 3.81
CA ARG A 92 17.85 5.63 3.11
C ARG A 92 19.36 5.83 3.26
N ARG A 93 19.90 5.75 4.48
CA ARG A 93 21.34 5.88 4.74
C ARG A 93 22.18 4.84 4.00
N ARG A 94 21.73 3.59 3.98
CA ARG A 94 22.42 2.51 3.24
C ARG A 94 22.42 2.77 1.75
N TRP A 95 21.30 3.28 1.21
CA TRP A 95 21.21 3.66 -0.19
C TRP A 95 22.12 4.86 -0.51
N GLU A 96 22.15 5.89 0.32
CA GLU A 96 23.03 7.06 0.14
C GLU A 96 24.51 6.66 0.19
N ALA A 97 24.89 5.80 1.14
CA ALA A 97 26.24 5.25 1.22
C ALA A 97 26.61 4.44 -0.03
N ALA A 98 25.70 3.60 -0.52
CA ALA A 98 25.90 2.84 -1.76
C ALA A 98 25.99 3.76 -2.99
N ARG A 99 25.19 4.83 -3.04
CA ARG A 99 25.22 5.83 -4.09
C ARG A 99 26.54 6.59 -4.10
N ALA A 100 27.01 7.06 -2.94
CA ALA A 100 28.28 7.75 -2.79
C ALA A 100 29.47 6.85 -3.16
N ALA A 101 29.43 5.56 -2.80
CA ALA A 101 30.45 4.59 -3.20
C ALA A 101 30.48 4.33 -4.72
N ARG A 102 29.33 4.42 -5.40
CA ARG A 102 29.22 4.18 -6.85
C ARG A 102 29.54 5.39 -7.70
N PHE A 103 29.12 6.58 -7.29
CA PHE A 103 29.18 7.81 -8.10
C PHE A 103 30.12 8.89 -7.51
N GLY A 104 30.80 8.62 -6.39
CA GLY A 104 31.63 9.63 -5.74
C GLY A 104 30.84 10.89 -5.36
N GLY A 105 31.55 12.03 -5.27
CA GLY A 105 31.01 13.34 -4.93
C GLY A 105 30.46 14.14 -6.12
N GLU A 106 30.05 13.49 -7.21
CA GLU A 106 29.49 14.18 -8.38
C GLU A 106 28.17 14.87 -8.00
N HIS A 107 28.27 16.18 -7.78
CA HIS A 107 27.13 17.09 -7.75
C HIS A 107 26.53 17.17 -9.16
N PRO A 108 25.25 16.82 -9.35
CA PRO A 108 24.55 17.19 -10.58
C PRO A 108 24.32 18.71 -10.51
N GLY A 109 25.24 19.47 -11.08
CA GLY A 109 25.22 20.94 -11.06
C GLY A 109 26.59 21.63 -11.20
N GLY A 110 27.67 20.91 -11.49
CA GLY A 110 28.99 21.48 -11.73
C GLY A 110 29.39 21.45 -13.20
N ALA A 111 28.78 22.31 -14.02
CA ALA A 111 29.36 22.85 -15.25
C ALA A 111 28.54 24.09 -15.68
N GLU A 112 29.14 25.25 -15.43
CA GLU A 112 28.90 26.58 -16.01
C GLU A 112 27.65 27.36 -15.57
#